data_AF-A0A2E6PN13-F1
#
_entry.id   AF-A0A2E6PN13-F1
#
_cell.length_a   1.000
_cell.length_b   1.000
_cell.length_c   1.000
_cell.angle_alpha   90.00
_cell.angle_beta   90.00
_cell.angle_gamma   90.00
#
_symmetry.space_group_name_H-M   'P 1'
#
loop_
_entity.id
_entity.type
_entity.pdbx_description
1 polymer ?
#
loop_
_entity_poly.entity_id
_entity_poly.type
_entity_poly.pdbx_seq_one_letter_code
_entity_poly.pdbx_strand_id
1 'polypeptide(L)'
;MEEGLVIRAIPEGSGYDGGEEGYTPGRSDVFKKWSTRSMRPVINFETCIKCTLCWLQCPDTCFDVTPDGLYDANMESCCGCGVCEAVCPVPDCVTMVGEPEFNDNASQWKAWIADKEGYNKWMTALVDKQKAETRTHGFHHIGGYDEEIKAEET
;
A
#
# COMPACT_ATOMS: atom_id res chain seq x y z
N MET A 1 22.44 -15.88 -26.00
CA MET A 1 22.89 -14.49 -25.77
C MET A 1 22.34 -13.70 -26.93
N GLU A 2 21.39 -12.80 -26.68
CA GLU A 2 20.80 -11.98 -27.75
C GLU A 2 21.82 -10.93 -28.18
N GLU A 3 22.00 -10.70 -29.48
CA GLU A 3 23.07 -9.85 -30.05
C GLU A 3 22.80 -8.33 -29.88
N GLY A 4 21.75 -7.93 -29.16
CA GLY A 4 21.37 -6.53 -28.94
C GLY A 4 20.59 -6.31 -27.64
N LEU A 5 20.40 -5.04 -27.27
CA LEU A 5 19.58 -4.64 -26.12
C LEU A 5 18.10 -4.90 -26.42
N VAL A 6 17.57 -6.03 -25.95
CA VAL A 6 16.14 -6.36 -26.07
C VAL A 6 15.43 -5.95 -24.79
N ILE A 7 14.61 -4.90 -24.87
CA ILE A 7 13.68 -4.56 -23.79
C ILE A 7 12.44 -5.44 -23.98
N ARG A 8 12.31 -6.47 -23.15
CA ARG A 8 11.15 -7.37 -23.18
C ARG A 8 9.91 -6.62 -22.67
N ALA A 9 8.77 -6.93 -23.30
CA ALA A 9 7.48 -6.49 -22.78
C ALA A 9 7.24 -7.08 -21.39
N ILE A 10 6.50 -6.35 -20.56
CA ILE A 10 6.02 -6.85 -19.26
C ILE A 10 5.05 -8.01 -19.55
N PRO A 11 5.19 -9.16 -18.86
CA PRO A 11 4.27 -10.28 -19.05
C PRO A 11 2.85 -9.92 -18.63
N GLU A 12 1.87 -10.68 -19.11
CA GLU A 12 0.50 -10.56 -18.61
C GLU A 12 0.43 -10.92 -17.12
N GLY A 13 -0.54 -10.35 -16.41
CA GLY A 13 -0.79 -10.69 -15.01
C GLY A 13 -1.24 -12.14 -14.86
N SER A 14 -0.97 -12.73 -13.69
CA SER A 14 -1.39 -14.08 -13.32
C SER A 14 -2.40 -14.05 -12.17
N GLY A 15 -2.91 -15.19 -11.72
CA GLY A 15 -3.56 -15.28 -10.41
C GLY A 15 -2.57 -15.02 -9.26
N TYR A 16 -3.11 -14.85 -8.06
CA TYR A 16 -2.30 -14.52 -6.88
C TYR A 16 -1.29 -15.63 -6.58
N ASP A 17 -0.01 -15.29 -6.47
CA ASP A 17 1.11 -16.26 -6.34
C ASP A 17 1.10 -17.38 -7.43
N GLY A 18 0.51 -17.12 -8.60
CA GLY A 18 0.38 -18.10 -9.68
C GLY A 18 -0.77 -19.11 -9.50
N GLY A 19 -1.68 -18.86 -8.55
CA GLY A 19 -2.91 -19.63 -8.37
C GLY A 19 -3.96 -19.38 -9.45
N GLU A 20 -5.10 -20.09 -9.36
CA GLU A 20 -6.26 -19.90 -10.25
C GLU A 20 -7.17 -18.75 -9.80
N GLU A 21 -7.07 -18.34 -8.53
CA GLU A 21 -7.87 -17.27 -7.91
C GLU A 21 -7.01 -16.02 -7.65
N GLY A 22 -7.68 -14.87 -7.50
CA GLY A 22 -7.02 -13.58 -7.34
C GLY A 22 -6.38 -13.04 -8.63
N TYR A 23 -5.58 -11.99 -8.51
CA TYR A 23 -4.91 -11.34 -9.64
C TYR A 23 -3.66 -10.57 -9.22
N THR A 24 -2.53 -10.88 -9.85
CA THR A 24 -1.25 -10.19 -9.71
C THR A 24 -0.89 -9.54 -11.04
N PRO A 25 -0.80 -8.21 -11.13
CA PRO A 25 -0.33 -7.51 -12.33
C PRO A 25 1.07 -7.96 -12.73
N GLY A 26 1.36 -8.00 -14.03
CA GLY A 26 2.70 -8.19 -14.54
C GLY A 26 3.60 -7.02 -14.14
N ARG A 27 4.82 -7.29 -13.68
CA ARG A 27 5.78 -6.26 -13.21
C ARG A 27 7.17 -6.51 -13.78
N SER A 28 8.04 -5.51 -13.67
CA SER A 28 9.43 -5.66 -14.04
C SER A 28 10.20 -6.43 -12.97
N ASP A 29 10.95 -7.45 -13.38
CA ASP A 29 11.85 -8.17 -12.48
C ASP A 29 13.04 -7.32 -12.04
N VAL A 30 13.41 -6.32 -12.85
CA VAL A 30 14.63 -5.52 -12.68
C VAL A 30 14.32 -4.17 -12.05
N PHE A 31 13.25 -3.50 -12.49
CA PHE A 31 12.93 -2.15 -12.05
C PHE A 31 11.97 -2.16 -10.87
N LYS A 32 12.55 -2.18 -9.66
CA LYS A 32 11.81 -2.07 -8.40
C LYS A 32 11.67 -0.61 -7.99
N LYS A 33 10.45 -0.17 -7.67
CA LYS A 33 10.12 1.26 -7.44
C LYS A 33 10.30 1.69 -6.00
N TRP A 34 10.51 0.74 -5.09
CA TRP A 34 10.54 1.02 -3.66
C TRP A 34 11.65 1.96 -3.20
N SER A 35 12.73 2.12 -3.96
CA SER A 35 13.83 3.03 -3.59
C SER A 35 13.44 4.52 -3.61
N THR A 36 12.31 4.87 -4.22
CA THR A 36 11.83 6.26 -4.31
C THR A 36 10.88 6.66 -3.18
N ARG A 37 10.52 5.75 -2.28
CA ARG A 37 9.47 5.98 -1.28
C ARG A 37 10.01 6.65 -0.03
N SER A 38 9.29 7.65 0.48
CA SER A 38 9.49 8.19 1.84
C SER A 38 8.52 7.57 2.85
N MET A 39 7.38 7.08 2.36
CA MET A 39 6.33 6.43 3.14
C MET A 39 5.77 5.25 2.35
N ARG A 40 5.16 4.29 3.02
CA ARG A 40 4.47 3.15 2.40
C ARG A 40 3.10 2.90 3.04
N PRO A 41 2.13 2.32 2.33
CA PRO A 41 0.83 2.02 2.90
C PRO A 41 0.91 0.79 3.81
N VAL A 42 0.31 0.90 4.99
CA VAL A 42 -0.01 -0.20 5.90
C VAL A 42 -1.52 -0.43 5.83
N ILE A 43 -1.94 -1.69 5.70
CA ILE A 43 -3.33 -2.04 5.41
C ILE A 43 -3.97 -2.75 6.61
N ASN A 44 -5.13 -2.25 7.03
CA ASN A 44 -6.01 -2.96 7.94
C ASN A 44 -6.98 -3.85 7.14
N PHE A 45 -6.68 -5.14 7.12
CA PHE A 45 -7.47 -6.14 6.41
C PHE A 45 -8.82 -6.44 7.06
N GLU A 46 -9.01 -6.13 8.35
CA GLU A 46 -10.29 -6.35 9.06
C GLU A 46 -11.34 -5.29 8.73
N THR A 47 -10.90 -4.05 8.50
CA THR A 47 -11.81 -2.94 8.17
C THR A 47 -12.04 -2.78 6.67
N CYS A 48 -11.29 -3.52 5.84
CA CYS A 48 -11.41 -3.44 4.39
C CYS A 48 -12.77 -3.97 3.90
N ILE A 49 -13.55 -3.08 3.27
CA ILE A 49 -14.85 -3.40 2.69
C ILE A 49 -14.79 -3.88 1.22
N LYS A 50 -13.58 -4.14 0.70
CA LYS A 50 -13.35 -4.66 -0.68
C LYS A 50 -13.94 -3.78 -1.79
N CYS A 51 -13.89 -2.45 -1.64
CA CYS A 51 -14.46 -1.50 -2.59
C CYS A 51 -13.66 -1.30 -3.89
N THR A 52 -12.48 -1.92 -4.04
CA THR A 52 -11.61 -1.85 -5.24
C THR A 52 -10.98 -0.48 -5.55
N LEU A 53 -11.30 0.57 -4.81
CA LEU A 53 -10.83 1.93 -5.10
C LEU A 53 -9.30 2.07 -5.04
N CYS A 54 -8.66 1.49 -4.03
CA CYS A 54 -7.20 1.52 -3.90
C CYS A 54 -6.48 0.80 -5.06
N TRP A 55 -7.07 -0.28 -5.57
CA TRP A 55 -6.54 -1.03 -6.72
C TRP A 55 -6.70 -0.24 -8.02
N LEU A 56 -7.89 0.30 -8.26
CA LEU A 56 -8.22 1.04 -9.49
C LEU A 56 -7.44 2.35 -9.62
N GLN A 57 -7.25 3.06 -8.51
CA GLN A 57 -6.58 4.37 -8.50
C GLN A 57 -5.06 4.27 -8.31
N CYS A 58 -4.51 3.07 -8.12
CA CYS A 58 -3.07 2.91 -7.98
C CYS A 58 -2.37 3.18 -9.32
N PRO A 59 -1.57 4.26 -9.46
CA PRO A 59 -0.90 4.58 -10.72
C PRO A 59 0.14 3.53 -11.13
N ASP A 60 0.67 2.80 -10.14
CA ASP A 60 1.72 1.80 -10.33
C ASP A 60 1.21 0.36 -10.34
N THR A 61 -0.09 0.13 -10.19
CA THR A 61 -0.69 -1.21 -10.11
C THR A 61 0.01 -2.12 -9.09
N CYS A 62 0.32 -1.55 -7.91
CA CYS A 62 1.07 -2.27 -6.88
C CYS A 62 0.20 -3.22 -6.05
N PHE A 63 -1.13 -3.15 -6.13
CA PHE A 63 -2.02 -4.02 -5.38
C PHE A 63 -2.26 -5.34 -6.10
N ASP A 64 -2.00 -6.44 -5.39
CA ASP A 64 -2.36 -7.80 -5.76
C ASP A 64 -3.73 -8.12 -5.16
N VAL A 65 -4.64 -8.65 -5.99
CA VAL A 65 -5.94 -9.14 -5.55
C VAL A 65 -5.73 -10.54 -4.99
N THR A 66 -5.94 -10.67 -3.69
CA THR A 66 -5.80 -11.93 -2.95
C THR A 66 -6.97 -12.88 -3.23
N PRO A 67 -6.84 -14.19 -2.95
CA PRO A 67 -7.92 -15.16 -3.17
C PRO A 67 -9.20 -14.85 -2.37
N ASP A 68 -9.08 -14.24 -1.20
CA ASP A 68 -10.23 -13.80 -0.38
C ASP A 68 -10.79 -12.44 -0.82
N GLY A 69 -10.28 -11.86 -1.91
CA GLY A 69 -10.78 -10.61 -2.51
C GLY A 69 -10.34 -9.34 -1.78
N LEU A 70 -9.35 -9.44 -0.89
CA LEU A 70 -8.64 -8.30 -0.33
C LEU A 70 -7.52 -7.82 -1.26
N TYR A 71 -6.94 -6.66 -0.95
CA TYR A 71 -5.89 -6.04 -1.75
C TYR A 71 -4.60 -5.99 -0.97
N ASP A 72 -3.61 -6.79 -1.36
CA ASP A 72 -2.29 -6.81 -0.76
C ASP A 72 -1.35 -5.91 -1.56
N ALA A 73 -0.72 -4.93 -0.90
CA ALA A 73 0.19 -4.03 -1.60
C ALA A 73 1.58 -4.66 -1.73
N ASN A 74 2.02 -4.86 -2.99
CA ASN A 74 3.36 -5.30 -3.30
C ASN A 74 4.39 -4.19 -3.00
N MET A 75 5.09 -4.36 -1.88
CA MET A 75 6.03 -3.34 -1.37
C MET A 75 7.26 -3.14 -2.25
N GLU A 76 7.59 -4.05 -3.16
CA GLU A 76 8.69 -3.82 -4.12
C GLU A 76 8.31 -2.87 -5.25
N SER A 77 7.00 -2.79 -5.54
CA SER A 77 6.44 -2.08 -6.69
C SER A 77 5.77 -0.77 -6.30
N CYS A 78 5.44 -0.60 -5.02
CA CYS A 78 4.89 0.63 -4.48
C CYS A 78 5.94 1.76 -4.50
N CYS A 79 5.57 2.91 -5.06
CA CYS A 79 6.41 4.12 -5.05
C CYS A 79 6.15 5.03 -3.84
N GLY A 80 5.12 4.74 -3.03
CA GLY A 80 4.77 5.54 -1.85
C GLY A 80 3.94 6.81 -2.11
N CYS A 81 3.14 6.85 -3.19
CA CYS A 81 2.41 8.06 -3.61
C CYS A 81 1.24 8.50 -2.69
N GLY A 82 0.74 7.63 -1.81
CA GLY A 82 -0.35 7.98 -0.87
C GLY A 82 -1.77 8.04 -1.45
N VAL A 83 -1.96 7.85 -2.76
CA VAL A 83 -3.30 7.89 -3.40
C VAL A 83 -4.27 6.88 -2.79
N CYS A 84 -3.76 5.71 -2.39
CA CYS A 84 -4.56 4.64 -1.78
C CYS A 84 -5.14 5.01 -0.41
N GLU A 85 -4.40 5.75 0.43
CA GLU A 85 -4.91 6.31 1.70
C GLU A 85 -5.98 7.37 1.41
N ALA A 86 -5.71 8.28 0.46
CA ALA A 86 -6.60 9.39 0.14
C ALA A 86 -7.97 8.95 -0.45
N VAL A 87 -8.00 7.87 -1.23
CA VAL A 87 -9.24 7.38 -1.87
C VAL A 87 -10.01 6.38 -0.99
N CYS A 88 -9.40 5.84 0.07
CA CYS A 88 -10.05 4.81 0.86
C CYS A 88 -11.25 5.41 1.62
N PRO A 89 -12.47 4.88 1.43
CA PRO A 89 -13.67 5.43 2.09
C PRO A 89 -13.75 5.03 3.57
N VAL A 90 -12.94 4.06 4.00
CA VAL A 90 -12.90 3.58 5.38
C VAL A 90 -11.73 4.28 6.09
N PRO A 91 -12.00 5.04 7.16
CA PRO A 91 -10.96 5.68 7.96
C PRO A 91 -9.93 4.67 8.46
N ASP A 92 -8.65 5.01 8.36
CA ASP A 92 -7.52 4.19 8.85
C ASP A 92 -7.46 2.76 8.27
N CYS A 93 -8.17 2.46 7.18
CA CYS A 93 -8.05 1.16 6.51
C CYS A 93 -6.73 1.06 5.74
N VAL A 94 -6.29 2.16 5.14
CA VAL A 94 -4.97 2.28 4.53
C VAL A 94 -4.32 3.51 5.13
N THR A 95 -3.16 3.34 5.77
CA THR A 95 -2.44 4.45 6.40
C THR A 95 -1.01 4.49 5.88
N MET A 96 -0.55 5.65 5.43
CA MET A 96 0.84 5.83 5.00
C MET A 96 1.76 5.95 6.20
N VAL A 97 2.74 5.06 6.34
CA VAL A 97 3.71 5.05 7.44
C VAL A 97 5.11 5.32 6.90
N GLY A 98 5.92 6.04 7.67
CA GLY A 98 7.31 6.35 7.33
C GLY A 98 8.14 5.11 6.97
N GLU A 99 8.84 5.19 5.86
CA GLU A 99 9.72 4.12 5.36
C GLU A 99 10.79 3.62 6.35
N PRO A 100 11.38 4.45 7.23
CA PRO A 100 12.39 4.01 8.19
C PRO A 100 11.91 2.98 9.23
N GLU A 101 10.60 2.80 9.39
CA GLU A 101 10.03 1.84 10.34
C GLU A 101 10.08 0.38 9.86
N PHE A 102 10.54 0.15 8.62
CA PHE A 102 10.46 -1.13 7.96
C PHE A 102 11.84 -1.64 7.52
N ASN A 103 12.06 -2.95 7.67
CA ASN A 103 13.32 -3.60 7.31
C ASN A 103 13.19 -4.53 6.09
N ASP A 104 11.98 -4.79 5.61
CA ASP A 104 11.71 -5.69 4.49
C ASP A 104 10.56 -5.18 3.62
N ASN A 105 10.29 -5.92 2.53
CA ASN A 105 9.21 -5.68 1.57
C ASN A 105 8.25 -6.87 1.50
N ALA A 106 8.11 -7.62 2.58
CA ALA A 106 7.25 -8.80 2.61
C ALA A 106 5.76 -8.42 2.44
N SER A 107 4.98 -9.39 1.98
CA SER A 107 3.53 -9.26 1.85
C SER A 107 2.90 -9.07 3.24
N GLN A 108 2.09 -8.02 3.36
CA GLN A 108 1.35 -7.74 4.59
C GLN A 108 0.20 -8.73 4.76
N TRP A 109 -0.46 -9.11 3.67
CA TRP A 109 -1.54 -10.09 3.72
C TRP A 109 -1.07 -11.46 4.19
N LYS A 110 0.11 -11.94 3.73
CA LYS A 110 0.70 -13.20 4.21
C LYS A 110 1.02 -13.16 5.71
N ALA A 111 1.55 -12.03 6.19
CA ALA A 111 1.79 -11.83 7.61
C ALA A 111 0.48 -11.85 8.43
N TRP A 112 -0.57 -11.20 7.93
CA TRP A 112 -1.88 -11.18 8.57
C TRP A 112 -2.59 -12.54 8.59
N ILE A 113 -2.55 -13.30 7.49
CA ILE A 113 -3.09 -14.67 7.42
C ILE A 113 -2.37 -15.58 8.42
N ALA A 114 -1.05 -15.44 8.58
CA ALA A 114 -0.26 -16.27 9.48
C ALA A 114 -0.54 -15.97 10.96
N ASP A 115 -0.64 -14.69 11.33
CA ASP A 115 -0.95 -14.26 12.70
C ASP A 115 -1.72 -12.94 12.70
N LYS A 116 -3.05 -13.03 12.78
CA LYS A 116 -3.94 -11.86 12.77
C LYS A 116 -3.73 -10.96 13.99
N GLU A 117 -3.62 -11.54 15.18
CA GLU A 117 -3.49 -10.77 16.41
C GLU A 117 -2.15 -10.03 16.45
N GLY A 118 -1.06 -10.73 16.09
CA GLY A 118 0.26 -10.13 15.99
C GLY A 118 0.32 -9.02 14.95
N TYR A 119 -0.23 -9.26 13.76
CA TYR A 119 -0.29 -8.25 12.70
C TYR A 119 -1.08 -7.02 13.13
N ASN A 120 -2.28 -7.19 13.70
CA ASN A 120 -3.12 -6.07 14.12
C ASN A 120 -2.41 -5.24 15.19
N LYS A 121 -1.75 -5.89 16.16
CA LYS A 121 -0.98 -5.18 17.18
C LYS A 121 0.20 -4.39 16.60
N TRP A 122 0.94 -5.00 15.66
CA TRP A 122 2.04 -4.35 14.95
C TRP A 122 1.55 -3.14 14.13
N MET A 123 0.49 -3.33 13.35
CA MET A 123 -0.13 -2.30 12.53
C MET A 123 -0.61 -1.13 13.39
N THR A 124 -1.38 -1.39 14.45
CA THR A 124 -1.90 -0.35 15.33
C THR A 124 -0.77 0.47 15.95
N ALA A 125 0.31 -0.18 16.42
CA ALA A 125 1.46 0.54 16.96
C ALA A 125 2.11 1.50 15.95
N LEU A 126 2.21 1.10 14.67
CA LEU A 126 2.73 1.94 13.60
C LEU A 126 1.78 3.10 13.26
N VAL A 127 0.48 2.82 13.14
CA VAL A 127 -0.54 3.83 12.83
C VAL A 127 -0.63 4.87 13.94
N ASP A 128 -0.60 4.45 15.21
CA ASP A 128 -0.63 5.35 16.36
C ASP A 128 0.61 6.24 16.44
N LYS A 129 1.80 5.67 16.18
CA LYS A 129 3.04 6.45 16.08
C LYS A 129 2.95 7.48 14.95
N GLN A 130 2.48 7.06 13.78
CA GLN A 130 2.36 7.94 12.63
C GLN A 130 1.36 9.09 12.84
N LYS A 131 0.30 8.87 13.63
CA LYS A 131 -0.66 9.91 14.03
C LYS A 131 -0.08 10.91 15.04
N ALA A 132 0.88 10.48 15.86
CA ALA A 132 1.56 11.35 16.80
C ALA A 132 2.59 12.28 16.11
N GLU A 133 3.07 11.90 14.93
CA GLU A 133 4.02 12.68 14.14
C GLU A 133 3.29 13.66 13.21
N THR A 134 3.65 14.95 13.27
CA THR A 134 3.22 15.94 12.29
C THR A 134 3.85 15.60 10.94
N ARG A 135 3.04 15.13 9.98
CA ARG A 135 3.54 14.87 8.63
C ARG A 135 4.05 16.17 8.01
N THR A 136 5.25 16.14 7.44
CA THR A 136 5.80 17.28 6.69
C THR A 136 5.04 17.58 5.40
N HIS A 137 4.22 16.64 4.92
CA HIS A 137 3.38 16.78 3.74
C HIS A 137 2.10 15.92 3.80
N GLY A 138 1.00 16.45 3.27
CA GLY A 138 -0.27 15.74 3.08
C GLY A 138 -1.21 15.79 4.29
N PHE A 139 -2.50 15.63 4.01
CA PHE A 139 -3.57 15.61 5.01
C PHE A 139 -3.66 14.25 5.72
N HIS A 140 -3.91 14.23 7.03
CA HIS A 140 -4.18 12.99 7.78
C HIS A 140 -5.54 12.37 7.43
N HIS A 141 -6.51 13.22 7.10
CA HIS A 141 -7.84 12.84 6.67
C HIS A 141 -8.42 13.92 5.77
N ILE A 142 -9.42 13.55 4.96
CA ILE A 142 -10.16 14.51 4.14
C ILE A 142 -10.82 15.53 5.07
N GLY A 143 -10.49 16.81 4.89
CA GLY A 143 -10.96 17.91 5.75
C GLY A 143 -9.96 18.42 6.77
N GLY A 144 -8.79 17.78 6.94
CA GLY A 144 -7.78 18.19 7.92
C GLY A 144 -7.30 19.65 7.76
N TYR A 145 -7.06 20.12 6.53
CA TYR A 145 -6.69 21.53 6.31
C TYR A 145 -7.80 22.51 6.72
N ASP A 146 -9.07 22.16 6.51
CA ASP A 146 -10.18 23.03 6.94
C ASP A 146 -10.26 23.09 8.48
N GLU A 147 -9.86 22.04 9.18
CA GLU A 147 -9.77 22.00 10.64
C GLU A 147 -8.57 22.82 11.14
N GLU A 148 -7.41 22.69 10.51
CA GLU A 148 -6.19 23.46 10.83
C GLU A 148 -6.40 24.96 10.59
N ILE A 149 -6.98 25.35 9.45
CA ILE A 149 -7.29 26.75 9.14
C ILE A 149 -8.24 27.32 10.20
N LYS A 150 -9.30 26.58 10.58
CA LYS A 150 -10.21 27.02 11.65
C LYS A 150 -9.51 27.16 13.00
N ALA A 151 -8.51 26.31 13.29
CA ALA A 151 -7.76 26.38 14.53
C ALA A 151 -6.81 27.59 14.58
N GLU A 152 -6.17 27.95 13.46
CA GLU A 152 -5.29 29.13 13.36
C GLU A 152 -6.05 30.46 13.45
N GLU A 153 -7.33 30.50 13.07
CA GLU A 153 -8.19 31.69 13.12
C GLU A 153 -8.72 32.03 14.54
N THR A 154 -8.46 31.16 15.54
CA THR A 154 -8.89 31.33 16.96
C THR A 154 -7.77 31.79 17.88
#